data_AF-A0A1J3J8Z8-F1
#
_entry.id   AF-A0A1J3J8Z8-F1
#
_cell.length_a   1.000
_cell.length_b   1.000
_cell.length_c   1.000
_cell.angle_alpha   90.00
_cell.angle_beta   90.00
_cell.angle_gamma   90.00
#
_symmetry.space_group_name_H-M   'P 1'
#
loop_
_entity.id
_entity.type
_entity.pdbx_description
1 polymer ?
#
loop_
_entity_poly.entity_id
_entity_poly.type
_entity_poly.pdbx_seq_one_letter_code
_entity_poly.pdbx_strand_id
1 'polypeptide(L)'
;EMTLRNMMALEQCHYAYNTHVCNYIFFMDSLIDSQNDVALLVEKGIIKHILGDHGSVATMVNRLGLGLTDFGSYYSVIAKDVKSYYHNSWNKSLAVLKSVYFNNPWRGTATVAATLLLLLTLIQTVTSVVQVLRQNTPVQVLSSP
;
A
#
# COMPACT_ATOMS: atom_id res chain seq x y z
N GLU A 1 -15.29 -15.71 21.98
CA GLU A 1 -15.37 -14.41 22.70
C GLU A 1 -15.13 -14.54 24.21
N MET A 2 -15.89 -15.35 24.95
CA MET A 2 -15.81 -15.43 26.43
C MET A 2 -14.40 -15.78 26.97
N THR A 3 -13.75 -16.80 26.42
CA THR A 3 -12.38 -17.19 26.84
C THR A 3 -11.37 -16.06 26.65
N LEU A 4 -11.46 -15.32 25.54
CA LEU A 4 -10.59 -14.17 25.28
C LEU A 4 -10.83 -13.06 26.30
N ARG A 5 -12.10 -12.73 26.60
CA ARG A 5 -12.43 -11.73 27.63
C ARG A 5 -11.90 -12.12 29.01
N ASN A 6 -11.97 -13.39 29.38
CA ASN A 6 -11.41 -13.88 30.65
C ASN A 6 -9.88 -13.74 30.69
N MET A 7 -9.19 -14.04 29.59
CA MET A 7 -7.74 -13.81 29.47
C MET A 7 -7.39 -12.33 29.56
N MET A 8 -8.14 -11.47 28.87
CA MET A 8 -7.93 -10.02 28.91
C MET A 8 -8.15 -9.47 30.32
N ALA A 9 -9.21 -9.89 31.02
CA ALA A 9 -9.44 -9.49 32.41
C ALA A 9 -8.32 -9.98 33.34
N LEU A 10 -7.83 -11.21 33.15
CA LEU A 10 -6.68 -11.73 33.90
C LEU A 10 -5.43 -10.87 33.68
N GLU A 11 -5.10 -10.54 32.43
CA GLU A 11 -3.97 -9.68 32.08
C GLU A 11 -4.10 -8.29 32.71
N GLN A 12 -5.27 -7.68 32.63
CA GLN A 12 -5.52 -6.35 33.20
C GLN A 12 -5.45 -6.34 34.73
N CYS A 13 -5.93 -7.38 35.39
CA CYS A 13 -5.97 -7.43 36.86
C CYS A 13 -4.64 -7.87 37.48
N HIS A 14 -3.90 -8.79 36.85
CA HIS A 14 -2.75 -9.46 37.48
C HIS A 14 -1.43 -9.23 36.76
N TYR A 15 -1.44 -8.82 35.49
CA TYR A 15 -0.25 -8.72 34.65
C TYR A 15 -0.19 -7.39 33.89
N ALA A 16 -0.34 -6.27 34.60
CA ALA A 16 -0.43 -4.92 34.03
C ALA A 16 0.72 -4.55 33.07
N TYR A 17 1.89 -5.18 33.20
CA TYR A 17 3.06 -4.96 32.34
C TYR A 17 3.27 -6.03 31.25
N ASN A 18 2.48 -7.11 31.25
CA ASN A 18 2.58 -8.24 30.31
C ASN A 18 1.21 -8.53 29.67
N THR A 19 0.60 -7.49 29.11
CA THR A 19 -0.76 -7.53 28.53
C THR A 19 -0.74 -7.90 27.05
N HIS A 20 -0.20 -9.08 26.72
CA HIS A 20 0.04 -9.48 25.33
C HIS A 20 -1.27 -9.67 24.54
N VAL A 21 -2.26 -10.34 25.13
CA VAL A 21 -3.57 -10.57 24.50
C VAL A 21 -4.30 -9.24 24.33
N CYS A 22 -4.32 -8.38 25.35
CA CYS A 22 -4.96 -7.06 25.25
C CYS A 22 -4.31 -6.20 24.15
N ASN A 23 -2.98 -6.16 24.10
CA ASN A 23 -2.25 -5.41 23.08
C ASN A 23 -2.47 -5.96 21.66
N TYR A 24 -2.60 -7.28 21.52
CA TYR A 24 -2.94 -7.90 20.24
C TYR A 24 -4.37 -7.54 19.80
N ILE A 25 -5.36 -7.63 20.70
CA ILE A 25 -6.74 -7.26 20.40
C ILE A 25 -6.82 -5.77 20.04
N PHE A 26 -6.15 -4.89 20.78
CA PHE A 26 -6.10 -3.46 20.47
C PHE A 26 -5.53 -3.19 19.07
N PHE A 27 -4.46 -3.90 18.70
CA PHE A 27 -3.88 -3.80 17.36
C PHE A 27 -4.86 -4.29 16.28
N MET A 28 -5.54 -5.42 16.51
CA MET A 28 -6.53 -5.95 15.57
C MET A 28 -7.74 -5.03 15.41
N ASP A 29 -8.22 -4.43 16.50
CA ASP A 29 -9.29 -3.43 16.54
C ASP A 29 -8.90 -2.17 15.75
N SER A 30 -7.63 -1.75 15.83
CA SER A 30 -7.11 -0.64 15.01
C SER A 30 -7.04 -0.95 13.51
N LEU A 31 -7.03 -2.23 13.12
CA LEU A 31 -6.99 -2.66 11.72
C LEU A 31 -8.35 -3.01 11.13
N ILE A 32 -9.32 -3.37 11.98
CA ILE A 32 -10.62 -3.89 11.59
C ILE A 32 -11.69 -3.00 12.19
N ASP A 33 -12.34 -2.18 11.36
CA ASP A 33 -13.52 -1.42 11.76
C ASP A 33 -14.79 -2.00 11.11
N SER A 34 -14.63 -2.51 9.88
CA SER A 34 -15.71 -2.98 9.02
C SER A 34 -15.46 -4.37 8.44
N GLN A 35 -16.53 -4.97 7.88
CA GLN A 35 -16.41 -6.24 7.14
C GLN A 35 -15.47 -6.14 5.92
N ASN A 36 -15.30 -4.94 5.34
CA ASN A 36 -14.42 -4.74 4.19
C ASN A 36 -12.95 -4.85 4.61
N ASP A 37 -12.61 -4.40 5.82
CA ASP A 37 -11.26 -4.53 6.37
C ASP A 37 -10.93 -6.00 6.60
N VAL A 38 -11.88 -6.76 7.17
CA VAL A 38 -11.75 -8.22 7.31
C VAL A 38 -11.58 -8.88 5.95
N ALA A 39 -12.40 -8.52 4.95
CA ALA A 39 -12.31 -9.08 3.61
C ALA A 39 -10.92 -8.82 2.98
N LEU A 40 -10.40 -7.60 3.11
CA LEU A 40 -9.07 -7.23 2.62
C LEU A 40 -7.97 -8.03 3.33
N LEU A 41 -8.01 -8.12 4.67
CA LEU A 41 -7.01 -8.85 5.44
C LEU A 41 -7.03 -10.36 5.13
N VAL A 42 -8.21 -10.93 4.86
CA VAL A 42 -8.36 -12.32 4.41
C VAL A 42 -7.82 -12.51 2.99
N GLU A 43 -8.16 -11.61 2.06
CA GLU A 43 -7.67 -11.63 0.68
C GLU A 43 -6.14 -11.57 0.62
N LYS A 44 -5.52 -10.74 1.49
CA LYS A 44 -4.06 -10.65 1.63
C LYS A 44 -3.45 -11.78 2.46
N GLY A 45 -4.24 -12.72 2.97
CA GLY A 45 -3.78 -13.86 3.74
C GLY A 45 -3.24 -13.52 5.13
N ILE A 46 -3.54 -12.32 5.64
CA ILE A 46 -3.07 -11.82 6.94
C ILE A 46 -3.85 -12.50 8.06
N ILE A 47 -5.17 -12.68 7.89
CA ILE A 47 -6.03 -13.38 8.85
C ILE A 47 -6.81 -14.51 8.18
N LYS A 48 -7.16 -15.52 8.98
CA LYS A 48 -8.10 -16.58 8.62
C LYS A 48 -9.14 -16.68 9.72
N HIS A 49 -10.39 -16.93 9.37
CA HIS A 49 -11.48 -17.05 10.34
C HIS A 49 -12.43 -18.18 9.95
N ILE A 50 -13.17 -18.68 10.95
CA ILE A 50 -14.17 -19.75 10.81
C ILE A 50 -15.59 -19.25 11.12
N LEU A 51 -15.77 -17.96 11.36
CA LEU A 51 -17.03 -17.34 11.82
C LEU A 51 -18.12 -17.23 10.72
N GLY A 52 -17.94 -17.88 9.57
CA GLY A 52 -18.94 -17.93 8.49
C GLY A 52 -19.01 -16.66 7.64
N ASP A 53 -18.91 -15.47 8.23
CA ASP A 53 -18.89 -14.20 7.51
C ASP A 53 -17.93 -13.14 8.11
N HIS A 54 -17.56 -12.18 7.26
CA HIS A 54 -16.63 -11.12 7.60
C HIS A 54 -17.19 -10.11 8.63
N GLY A 55 -18.49 -9.85 8.61
CA GLY A 55 -19.17 -8.93 9.53
C GLY A 55 -19.19 -9.48 10.96
N SER A 56 -19.36 -10.78 11.13
CA SER A 56 -19.25 -11.45 12.43
C SER A 56 -17.86 -11.29 13.05
N VAL A 57 -16.80 -11.36 12.23
CA VAL A 57 -15.43 -11.11 12.70
C VAL A 57 -15.24 -9.66 13.12
N ALA A 58 -15.65 -8.70 12.29
CA ALA A 58 -15.54 -7.27 12.61
C ALA A 58 -16.29 -6.95 13.91
N THR A 59 -17.54 -7.42 14.04
CA THR A 59 -18.35 -7.24 15.24
C THR A 59 -17.68 -7.83 16.48
N MET A 60 -17.11 -9.04 16.38
CA MET A 60 -16.41 -9.66 17.50
C MET A 60 -15.18 -8.84 17.93
N VAL A 61 -14.35 -8.41 16.98
CA VAL A 61 -13.13 -7.64 17.27
C VAL A 61 -13.49 -6.30 17.90
N ASN A 62 -14.41 -5.53 17.30
CA ASN A 62 -14.84 -4.23 17.82
C ASN A 62 -15.41 -4.35 19.23
N ARG A 63 -16.18 -5.42 19.51
CA ARG A 63 -16.71 -5.68 20.86
C ARG A 63 -15.60 -6.04 21.85
N LEU A 64 -14.57 -6.76 21.42
CA LEU A 64 -13.42 -7.07 22.27
C LEU A 64 -12.57 -5.82 22.55
N GLY A 65 -12.48 -4.88 21.60
CA GLY A 65 -11.79 -3.59 21.79
C GLY A 65 -12.42 -2.71 22.89
N LEU A 66 -13.73 -2.86 23.14
CA LEU A 66 -14.43 -2.09 24.17
C LEU A 66 -13.84 -2.33 25.58
N GLY A 67 -13.42 -1.24 26.22
CA GLY A 67 -12.89 -1.26 27.59
C GLY A 67 -11.40 -1.55 27.70
N LEU A 68 -10.67 -1.57 26.58
CA LEU A 68 -9.21 -1.58 26.60
C LEU A 68 -8.66 -0.18 26.93
N THR A 69 -7.82 -0.10 27.95
CA THR A 69 -6.96 1.05 28.22
C THR A 69 -5.65 0.92 27.43
N ASP A 70 -4.94 2.03 27.18
CA ASP A 70 -3.62 1.96 26.53
C ASP A 70 -2.60 1.30 27.48
N PHE A 71 -2.21 0.06 27.18
CA PHE A 71 -1.33 -0.76 28.04
C PHE A 71 0.13 -0.76 27.61
N GLY A 72 0.55 0.16 26.72
CA GLY A 72 1.87 0.13 26.13
C GLY A 72 1.95 -0.98 25.07
N SER A 73 1.83 -0.58 23.81
CA SER A 73 1.64 -1.57 22.75
C SER A 73 2.95 -2.25 22.33
N TYR A 74 3.06 -3.55 22.59
CA TYR A 74 4.05 -4.43 21.96
C TYR A 74 4.02 -4.32 20.42
N TYR A 75 2.86 -3.95 19.87
CA TYR A 75 2.64 -3.76 18.44
C TYR A 75 2.77 -2.28 18.00
N SER A 76 3.18 -1.36 18.87
CA SER A 76 3.38 0.07 18.52
C SER A 76 4.34 0.25 17.35
N VAL A 77 5.43 -0.51 17.32
CA VAL A 77 6.44 -0.45 16.25
C VAL A 77 5.79 -0.88 14.93
N ILE A 78 5.07 -2.00 14.93
CA ILE A 78 4.37 -2.49 13.74
C ILE A 78 3.30 -1.49 13.29
N ALA A 79 2.51 -0.94 14.22
CA ALA A 79 1.50 0.08 13.90
C ALA A 79 2.14 1.35 13.31
N LYS A 80 3.29 1.78 13.84
CA LYS A 80 4.08 2.89 13.30
C LYS A 80 4.62 2.59 11.91
N ASP A 81 5.13 1.39 11.67
CA ASP A 81 5.67 0.97 10.38
C ASP A 81 4.57 0.91 9.31
N VAL A 82 3.41 0.35 9.64
CA VAL A 82 2.23 0.35 8.77
C VAL A 82 1.80 1.78 8.45
N LYS A 83 1.74 2.66 9.47
CA LYS A 83 1.39 4.07 9.29
C LYS A 83 2.42 4.82 8.44
N SER A 84 3.71 4.55 8.65
CA SER A 84 4.82 5.14 7.89
C SER A 84 4.78 4.69 6.43
N TYR A 85 4.56 3.40 6.19
CA TYR A 85 4.39 2.83 4.86
C TYR A 85 3.23 3.49 4.12
N TYR A 86 2.08 3.67 4.79
CA TYR A 86 0.92 4.34 4.24
C TYR A 86 1.19 5.83 3.95
N HIS A 87 1.93 6.53 4.83
CA HIS A 87 2.17 7.97 4.68
C HIS A 87 3.26 8.30 3.66
N ASN A 88 4.10 7.33 3.27
CA ASN A 88 5.11 7.53 2.23
C ASN A 88 4.46 7.88 0.88
N SER A 89 4.70 9.09 0.41
CA SER A 89 4.15 9.62 -0.85
C SER A 89 4.51 8.75 -2.07
N TRP A 90 5.67 8.08 -2.06
CA TRP A 90 6.05 7.15 -3.12
C TRP A 90 5.12 5.93 -3.15
N ASN A 91 4.80 5.36 -1.99
CA ASN A 91 3.91 4.20 -1.87
C ASN A 91 2.49 4.57 -2.29
N LYS A 92 2.01 5.76 -1.92
CA LYS A 92 0.71 6.29 -2.40
C LYS A 92 0.68 6.43 -3.92
N SER A 93 1.70 7.08 -4.49
CA SER A 93 1.81 7.27 -5.94
C SER A 93 1.88 5.93 -6.68
N LEU A 94 2.63 4.97 -6.16
CA LEU A 94 2.74 3.63 -6.73
C LEU A 94 1.42 2.86 -6.61
N ALA A 95 0.70 2.98 -5.50
CA ALA A 95 -0.61 2.35 -5.33
C ALA A 95 -1.65 2.90 -6.31
N VAL A 96 -1.67 4.23 -6.53
CA VAL A 96 -2.52 4.87 -7.54
C VAL A 96 -2.12 4.43 -8.95
N LEU A 97 -0.82 4.42 -9.27
CA LEU A 97 -0.32 3.93 -10.55
C LEU A 97 -0.79 2.48 -10.79
N LYS A 98 -0.66 1.63 -9.78
CA LYS A 98 -1.10 0.23 -9.84
C LYS A 98 -2.60 0.12 -10.07
N SER A 99 -3.42 0.89 -9.36
CA SER A 99 -4.88 0.80 -9.50
C SER A 99 -5.40 1.38 -10.81
N VAL A 100 -4.73 2.38 -11.39
CA VAL A 100 -5.17 2.99 -12.66
C VAL A 100 -4.68 2.20 -13.87
N TYR A 101 -3.40 1.82 -13.88
CA TYR A 101 -2.77 1.20 -15.04
C TYR A 101 -2.80 -0.31 -15.02
N PHE A 102 -2.67 -0.95 -13.85
CA PHE A 102 -2.56 -2.40 -13.75
C PHE A 102 -3.86 -3.09 -13.31
N ASN A 103 -4.91 -2.34 -12.98
CA ASN A 103 -6.23 -2.91 -12.70
C ASN A 103 -6.96 -3.36 -13.98
N ASN A 104 -6.61 -2.78 -15.13
CA ASN A 104 -7.05 -3.29 -16.42
C ASN A 104 -5.81 -3.56 -17.30
N PRO A 105 -5.50 -4.82 -17.62
CA PRO A 105 -4.31 -5.17 -18.39
C PRO A 105 -4.25 -4.43 -19.73
N TRP A 106 -5.40 -4.17 -20.38
CA TRP A 106 -5.47 -3.40 -21.63
C TRP A 106 -5.10 -1.93 -21.47
N ARG A 107 -5.48 -1.30 -20.34
CA ARG A 107 -5.08 0.09 -20.07
C ARG A 107 -3.59 0.18 -19.81
N GLY A 108 -3.03 -0.78 -19.06
CA GLY A 108 -1.60 -0.86 -18.82
C GLY A 108 -0.81 -0.99 -20.12
N THR A 109 -1.17 -1.96 -20.97
CA THR A 109 -0.47 -2.19 -22.25
C THR A 109 -0.59 -0.99 -23.20
N ALA A 110 -1.76 -0.37 -23.32
CA ALA A 110 -1.96 0.80 -24.17
C ALA A 110 -1.08 1.98 -23.74
N THR A 111 -0.96 2.21 -22.43
CA THR A 111 -0.12 3.29 -21.89
C THR A 111 1.36 3.03 -22.15
N VAL A 112 1.83 1.79 -21.95
CA VAL A 112 3.21 1.40 -22.24
C VAL A 112 3.52 1.57 -23.72
N ALA A 113 2.64 1.10 -24.60
CA ALA A 113 2.80 1.24 -26.05
C ALA A 113 2.85 2.72 -26.47
N ALA A 114 1.93 3.55 -25.97
CA ALA A 114 1.91 4.98 -26.26
C ALA A 114 3.19 5.68 -25.78
N THR A 115 3.69 5.34 -24.59
CA THR A 115 4.93 5.89 -24.05
C THR A 115 6.14 5.51 -24.91
N LEU A 116 6.24 4.24 -25.32
CA LEU A 116 7.31 3.77 -26.21
C LEU A 116 7.26 4.46 -27.56
N LEU A 117 6.06 4.57 -28.16
CA LEU A 117 5.87 5.30 -29.41
C LEU A 117 6.34 6.74 -29.27
N LEU A 118 5.92 7.46 -28.23
CA LEU A 118 6.29 8.86 -28.00
C LEU A 118 7.82 9.04 -27.87
N LEU A 119 8.50 8.14 -27.17
CA LEU A 119 9.97 8.15 -27.07
C LEU A 119 10.63 7.92 -28.43
N LEU A 120 10.14 6.95 -29.22
CA LEU A 120 10.63 6.70 -30.57
C LEU A 120 10.43 7.93 -31.46
N THR A 121 9.26 8.56 -31.41
CA THR A 121 8.97 9.78 -32.18
C THR A 121 9.89 10.93 -31.78
N LEU A 122 10.20 11.07 -30.49
CA LEU A 122 11.11 12.10 -30.00
C LEU A 122 12.53 11.88 -30.55
N ILE A 123 13.03 10.64 -30.51
CA ILE A 123 14.34 10.29 -31.07
C ILE A 123 14.38 10.57 -32.58
N GLN A 124 13.34 10.16 -33.31
CA GLN A 124 13.21 10.43 -34.74
C GLN A 124 13.18 11.93 -35.05
N THR A 125 12.50 12.70 -34.23
CA THR A 125 12.41 14.16 -34.41
C THR A 125 13.76 14.83 -34.17
N VAL A 126 14.46 14.48 -33.08
CA VAL A 126 15.79 15.03 -32.77
C VAL A 126 16.80 14.68 -33.86
N THR A 127 16.84 13.41 -34.29
CA THR A 127 17.75 12.98 -35.37
C THR A 127 17.45 13.69 -36.68
N SER A 128 16.17 13.86 -37.02
CA SER A 128 15.76 14.61 -38.22
C SER A 128 16.18 16.08 -38.16
N VAL A 129 15.96 16.77 -37.04
CA VAL A 129 16.37 18.17 -36.85
C VAL A 129 17.89 18.32 -36.96
N VAL A 130 18.66 17.45 -36.32
CA VAL A 130 20.14 17.46 -36.40
C VAL A 130 20.62 17.26 -37.84
N GLN A 131 19.99 16.35 -38.58
CA GLN A 131 20.33 16.11 -39.99
C GLN A 131 20.06 17.34 -40.86
N VAL A 132 18.89 17.98 -40.69
CA VAL A 132 18.53 19.21 -41.41
C VAL A 132 19.48 20.35 -41.07
N LEU A 133 19.85 20.52 -39.79
CA LEU A 133 20.83 21.53 -39.39
C LEU A 133 22.20 21.26 -40.01
N ARG A 134 22.65 20.01 -40.06
CA ARG A 134 23.93 19.63 -40.71
C ARG A 134 23.92 19.89 -42.21
N GLN A 135 22.80 19.67 -42.90
CA GLN A 135 22.68 19.97 -44.34
C GLN A 135 22.65 21.48 -44.63
N ASN A 136 22.16 22.29 -43.69
CA ASN A 136 22.07 23.74 -43.83
C ASN A 136 23.32 24.49 -43.38
N THR A 137 24.33 23.83 -42.80
CA THR A 137 25.64 24.45 -42.56
C THR A 137 26.45 24.41 -43.87
N PRO A 138 26.70 25.55 -44.55
CA PRO A 138 27.46 25.54 -45.78
C PRO A 138 28.91 25.14 -45.50
N VAL A 139 29.46 24.28 -46.36
CA VAL A 139 30.90 24.02 -46.49
C VAL A 139 31.56 25.34 -46.92
N GLN A 140 31.88 26.22 -45.98
CA GLN A 140 32.74 27.39 -46.18
C GLN A 140 33.90 27.37 -45.20
N VAL A 141 34.63 26.26 -45.09
CA VAL A 141 36.01 26.26 -44.57
C VAL A 141 36.83 25.12 -45.19
N LEU A 142 36.82 24.95 -46.53
CA LEU A 142 37.86 24.14 -47.17
C LEU A 142 38.04 24.43 -48.67
N SER A 143 38.27 25.70 -49.03
CA SER A 143 38.92 26.02 -50.31
C SER A 143 39.41 27.46 -50.30
N SER A 144 40.62 27.67 -49.81
CA SER A 144 41.49 28.76 -50.25
C SER A 144 42.91 28.20 -50.36
N PRO A 145 43.65 28.53 -51.44
CA PRO A 145 44.94 27.93 -51.79
C PRO A 145 46.09 28.30 -50.85
#